data_AF-W4MD83-F1
#
_entry.id   AF-W4MD83-F1
#
_cell.length_a   1.000
_cell.length_b   1.000
_cell.length_c   1.000
_cell.angle_alpha   90.00
_cell.angle_beta   90.00
_cell.angle_gamma   90.00
#
_symmetry.space_group_name_H-M   'P 1'
#
loop_
_entity.id
_entity.type
_entity.pdbx_description
1 polymer ?
#
loop_
_entity_poly.entity_id
_entity_poly.type
_entity_poly.pdbx_seq_one_letter_code
_entity_poly.pdbx_strand_id
1 'polypeptide(L)'
;MISFDMLVLLLLAAGLVFFIGEPLLGQGRWRQDGTQPQTQEIERLNLQKEGLYTAIQDLDFDYQTGKVDRRDYTALRQQLEGEAIETLRELDGLDPLAALDETLEQQIASLRAAPTETGPSTDACSHCGTDYPAHASFCAVCGHARAIS
;
A
#
# COMPACT_ATOMS: atom_id res chain seq x y z
N MET A 1 -17.16 56.84 12.72
CA MET A 1 -17.45 55.93 13.85
C MET A 1 -17.27 54.52 13.31
N ILE A 2 -16.15 53.87 13.58
CA ILE A 2 -15.94 52.49 13.11
C ILE A 2 -16.94 51.63 13.89
N SER A 3 -17.90 51.04 13.19
CA SER A 3 -18.94 50.21 13.79
C SER A 3 -18.29 49.06 14.56
N PHE A 4 -18.84 48.73 15.73
CA PHE A 4 -18.35 47.63 16.57
C PHE A 4 -18.23 46.31 15.77
N ASP A 5 -19.15 46.09 14.83
CA ASP A 5 -19.14 44.95 13.92
C ASP A 5 -17.85 44.83 13.08
N MET A 6 -17.27 45.96 12.66
CA MET A 6 -16.02 45.97 11.87
C MET A 6 -14.82 45.53 12.72
N LEU A 7 -14.81 45.85 14.02
CA LEU A 7 -13.78 45.40 14.95
C LEU A 7 -13.90 43.90 15.22
N VAL A 8 -15.11 43.39 15.44
CA VAL A 8 -15.35 41.97 15.65
C VAL A 8 -14.97 41.15 14.42
N LEU A 9 -15.38 41.60 13.23
CA LEU A 9 -15.02 40.95 11.97
C LEU A 9 -13.51 40.93 11.75
N LEU A 10 -12.81 42.04 12.02
CA LEU A 10 -11.37 42.13 11.86
C LEU A 10 -10.62 41.19 12.83
N LEU A 11 -11.08 41.09 14.08
CA LEU A 11 -10.50 40.16 15.06
C LEU A 11 -10.73 38.69 14.68
N LEU A 12 -11.93 38.35 14.20
CA LEU A 12 -12.23 37.00 13.73
C LEU A 12 -11.40 36.64 12.49
N ALA A 13 -11.30 37.55 11.52
CA ALA A 13 -10.48 37.34 10.34
C ALA A 13 -9.00 37.20 10.68
N ALA A 14 -8.47 38.06 11.57
CA ALA A 14 -7.09 37.95 12.04
C ALA A 14 -6.84 36.64 12.81
N GLY A 15 -7.77 36.22 13.65
CA GLY A 15 -7.69 34.94 14.37
C GLY A 15 -7.71 33.74 13.42
N LEU A 16 -8.57 33.76 12.39
CA LEU A 16 -8.65 32.71 11.38
C LEU A 16 -7.35 32.65 10.56
N VAL A 17 -6.84 33.80 10.10
CA VAL A 17 -5.58 33.90 9.37
C VAL A 17 -4.42 33.44 10.24
N PHE A 18 -4.41 33.76 11.53
CA PHE A 18 -3.37 33.28 12.44
C PHE A 18 -3.48 31.76 12.66
N PHE A 19 -4.68 31.23 12.90
CA PHE A 19 -4.93 29.80 13.10
C PHE A 19 -4.60 28.94 11.88
N ILE A 20 -4.87 29.45 10.67
CA ILE A 20 -4.53 28.79 9.40
C ILE A 20 -3.08 29.07 9.00
N GLY A 21 -2.54 30.24 9.33
CA GLY A 21 -1.17 30.65 9.02
C GLY A 21 -0.12 29.95 9.89
N GLU A 22 -0.43 29.66 11.14
CA GLU A 22 0.41 28.92 12.09
C GLU A 22 0.91 27.58 11.50
N PRO A 23 0.06 26.68 10.96
CA PRO A 23 0.53 25.43 10.36
C PRO A 23 1.31 25.65 9.06
N LEU A 24 1.04 26.71 8.30
CA LEU A 24 1.80 27.02 7.07
C LEU A 24 3.20 27.57 7.34
N LEU A 25 3.35 28.44 8.34
CA LEU A 25 4.65 28.97 8.77
C LEU A 25 5.43 27.96 9.62
N GLY A 26 4.70 27.07 10.31
CA GLY A 26 5.24 25.96 11.10
C GLY A 26 5.78 24.80 10.26
N GLN A 27 5.41 24.65 8.98
CA GLN A 27 5.98 23.60 8.09
C GLN A 27 7.52 23.68 7.98
N GLY A 28 8.12 24.86 8.20
CA GLY A 28 9.58 24.98 8.31
C GLY A 28 10.17 24.47 9.64
N ARG A 29 9.35 24.37 10.70
CA ARG A 29 9.76 23.99 12.07
C ARG A 29 9.44 22.53 12.41
N TRP A 30 8.39 21.94 11.82
CA TRP A 30 8.14 20.48 11.88
C TRP A 30 9.27 19.66 11.26
N ARG A 31 10.07 20.27 10.37
CA ARG A 31 11.23 19.64 9.73
C ARG A 31 12.50 19.65 10.61
N GLN A 32 12.54 20.42 11.70
CA GLN A 32 13.80 20.68 12.44
C GLN A 32 13.96 19.99 13.81
N ASP A 33 12.92 19.49 14.47
CA ASP A 33 13.08 18.99 15.86
C ASP A 33 12.90 17.47 16.07
N GLY A 34 12.74 16.65 15.03
CA GLY A 34 12.64 15.21 15.26
C GLY A 34 12.32 14.31 14.07
N THR A 35 12.55 14.76 12.83
CA THR A 35 12.36 13.90 11.66
C THR A 35 13.38 12.78 11.72
N GLN A 36 12.95 11.58 12.12
CA GLN A 36 13.80 10.39 12.13
C GLN A 36 14.44 10.24 10.74
N PRO A 37 15.72 9.86 10.64
CA PRO A 37 16.40 9.68 9.35
C PRO A 37 15.61 8.76 8.39
N GLN A 38 14.83 7.82 8.93
CA GLN A 38 13.93 6.95 8.16
C GLN A 38 12.84 7.73 7.42
N THR A 39 12.20 8.74 8.03
CA THR A 39 11.12 9.51 7.38
C THR A 39 11.65 10.34 6.21
N GLN A 40 12.86 10.88 6.32
CA GLN A 40 13.49 11.63 5.23
C GLN A 40 13.85 10.71 4.05
N GLU A 41 14.35 9.50 4.34
CA GLU A 41 14.67 8.52 3.29
C GLU A 41 13.40 8.03 2.58
N ILE A 42 12.32 7.77 3.31
CA ILE A 42 11.01 7.41 2.73
C ILE A 42 10.48 8.55 1.84
N GLU A 43 10.56 9.81 2.28
CA GLU A 43 10.14 10.97 1.45
C GLU A 43 10.97 11.04 0.16
N ARG A 44 12.29 10.89 0.26
CA ARG A 44 13.20 10.87 -0.88
C ARG A 44 12.88 9.76 -1.88
N LEU A 45 12.71 8.53 -1.40
CA LEU A 45 12.39 7.37 -2.26
C LEU A 45 11.01 7.53 -2.92
N ASN A 46 10.03 8.11 -2.24
CA ASN A 46 8.73 8.42 -2.85
C ASN A 46 8.85 9.45 -3.98
N LEU A 47 9.63 10.50 -3.79
CA LEU A 47 9.91 11.47 -4.86
C LEU A 47 10.62 10.83 -6.06
N GLN A 48 11.57 9.93 -5.80
CA GLN A 48 12.24 9.18 -6.86
C GLN A 48 11.27 8.28 -7.64
N LYS A 49 10.39 7.55 -6.94
CA LYS A 49 9.32 6.74 -7.54
C LYS A 49 8.42 7.58 -8.44
N GLU A 50 7.96 8.74 -7.97
CA GLU A 50 7.11 9.65 -8.76
C GLU A 50 7.84 10.15 -10.02
N GLY A 51 9.13 10.48 -9.89
CA GLY A 51 9.98 10.86 -11.02
C GLY A 51 10.10 9.75 -12.07
N LEU A 52 10.35 8.51 -11.62
CA LEU A 52 10.45 7.35 -12.51
C LEU A 52 9.13 7.05 -13.22
N TYR A 53 8.00 7.16 -12.52
CA TYR A 53 6.68 6.95 -13.13
C TYR A 53 6.36 8.01 -14.18
N THR A 54 6.72 9.27 -13.90
CA THR A 54 6.58 10.36 -14.87
C THR A 54 7.46 10.09 -16.09
N ALA A 55 8.72 9.67 -15.90
CA ALA A 55 9.62 9.34 -17.00
C ALA A 55 9.11 8.19 -17.88
N ILE A 56 8.53 7.14 -17.29
CA ILE A 56 7.90 6.04 -18.05
C ILE A 56 6.71 6.56 -18.85
N GLN A 57 5.87 7.39 -18.24
CA GLN A 57 4.70 7.96 -18.91
C GLN A 57 5.08 8.85 -20.09
N ASP A 58 6.10 9.69 -19.92
CA ASP A 58 6.64 10.55 -20.99
C ASP A 58 7.25 9.70 -22.11
N LEU A 59 8.00 8.64 -21.78
CA LEU A 59 8.54 7.71 -22.77
C LEU A 59 7.44 7.00 -23.57
N ASP A 60 6.38 6.56 -22.90
CA ASP A 60 5.21 5.94 -23.55
C ASP A 60 4.51 6.91 -24.49
N PHE A 61 4.39 8.17 -24.10
CA PHE A 61 3.83 9.22 -24.94
C PHE A 61 4.73 9.50 -26.16
N ASP A 62 6.04 9.59 -25.98
CA ASP A 62 6.98 9.83 -27.07
C ASP A 62 7.04 8.66 -28.07
N TYR A 63 6.90 7.42 -27.60
CA TYR A 63 6.76 6.26 -28.48
C TYR A 63 5.42 6.28 -29.26
N GLN A 64 4.30 6.60 -28.59
CA GLN A 64 2.99 6.69 -29.24
C GLN A 64 2.92 7.81 -30.29
N THR A 65 3.62 8.91 -30.06
CA THR A 65 3.74 10.02 -31.02
C THR A 65 4.78 9.77 -32.12
N GLY A 66 5.50 8.64 -32.06
CA GLY A 66 6.48 8.24 -33.07
C GLY A 66 7.80 9.00 -32.99
N LYS A 67 8.09 9.70 -31.88
CA LYS A 67 9.38 10.40 -31.67
C LYS A 67 10.52 9.42 -31.34
N VAL A 68 10.18 8.27 -30.77
CA VAL A 68 11.14 7.24 -30.33
C VAL A 68 10.84 5.95 -31.07
N ASP A 69 11.88 5.27 -31.55
CA ASP A 69 11.70 3.98 -32.21
C ASP A 69 11.52 2.83 -31.21
N ARG A 70 11.08 1.66 -31.72
CA ARG A 70 10.74 0.51 -30.88
C ARG A 70 11.92 -0.05 -30.09
N ARG A 71 13.12 -0.03 -30.66
CA ARG A 71 14.32 -0.60 -30.04
C ARG A 71 14.74 0.27 -28.86
N ASP A 72 14.82 1.58 -29.09
CA ASP A 72 15.21 2.55 -28.05
C ASP A 72 14.16 2.61 -26.94
N TYR A 73 12.87 2.60 -27.30
CA TYR A 73 11.76 2.50 -26.36
C TYR A 73 11.89 1.28 -25.43
N THR A 74 12.11 0.09 -26.02
CA THR A 74 12.14 -1.15 -25.23
C THR A 74 13.33 -1.16 -24.27
N ALA A 75 14.50 -0.69 -24.73
CA ALA A 75 15.69 -0.63 -23.89
C ALA A 75 15.52 0.37 -22.73
N LEU A 76 15.04 1.59 -23.02
CA LEU A 76 14.88 2.62 -22.00
C LEU A 76 13.76 2.28 -21.02
N ARG A 77 12.66 1.68 -21.50
CA ARG A 77 11.57 1.23 -20.64
C ARG A 77 12.01 0.15 -19.66
N GLN A 78 12.79 -0.83 -20.10
CA GLN A 78 13.34 -1.86 -19.21
C GLN A 78 14.25 -1.27 -18.15
N GLN A 79 15.06 -0.27 -18.50
CA GLN A 79 15.92 0.42 -17.53
C GLN A 79 15.08 1.16 -16.48
N LEU A 80 14.12 1.99 -16.90
CA LEU A 80 13.26 2.76 -15.99
C LEU A 80 12.42 1.86 -15.09
N GLU A 81 11.86 0.77 -15.62
CA GLU A 81 11.13 -0.23 -14.83
C GLU A 81 12.05 -0.92 -13.82
N GLY A 82 13.30 -1.22 -14.19
CA GLY A 82 14.30 -1.76 -13.28
C GLY A 82 14.59 -0.83 -12.10
N GLU A 83 14.85 0.45 -12.38
CA GLU A 83 15.09 1.48 -11.36
C GLU A 83 13.86 1.69 -10.46
N ALA A 84 12.65 1.60 -11.02
CA ALA A 84 11.41 1.71 -10.26
C ALA A 84 11.21 0.52 -9.32
N ILE A 85 11.48 -0.71 -9.79
CA ILE A 85 11.41 -1.92 -8.95
C ILE A 85 12.41 -1.86 -7.80
N GLU A 86 13.64 -1.39 -8.06
CA GLU A 86 14.65 -1.23 -7.01
C GLU A 86 14.22 -0.21 -5.95
N THR A 87 13.71 0.95 -6.39
CA THR A 87 13.17 2.00 -5.49
C THR A 87 12.01 1.47 -4.64
N LEU A 88 11.11 0.67 -5.23
CA LEU A 88 9.99 0.06 -4.51
C LEU A 88 10.45 -0.94 -3.45
N ARG A 89 11.46 -1.78 -3.76
CA ARG A 89 12.04 -2.71 -2.78
C ARG A 89 12.67 -2.00 -1.60
N GLU A 90 13.34 -0.86 -1.84
CA GLU A 90 13.89 -0.04 -0.76
C GLU A 90 12.79 0.54 0.13
N LEU A 91 11.68 0.99 -0.46
CA LEU A 91 10.49 1.45 0.29
C LEU A 91 9.87 0.32 1.11
N ASP A 92 9.69 -0.87 0.53
CA ASP A 92 9.14 -2.04 1.23
C ASP A 92 10.02 -2.45 2.41
N GLY A 93 11.35 -2.39 2.26
CA GLY A 93 12.31 -2.67 3.34
C GLY A 93 12.27 -1.67 4.50
N LEU A 94 11.74 -0.47 4.26
CA LEU A 94 11.53 0.56 5.28
C LEU A 94 10.11 0.53 5.86
N ASP A 95 9.18 -0.24 5.28
CA ASP A 95 7.82 -0.36 5.78
C ASP A 95 7.79 -1.29 7.01
N PRO A 96 7.43 -0.79 8.20
CA PRO A 96 7.28 -1.63 9.39
C PRO A 96 6.22 -2.73 9.24
N LEU A 97 5.26 -2.59 8.32
CA LEU A 97 4.30 -3.66 8.01
C LEU A 97 4.90 -4.80 7.19
N ALA A 98 5.93 -4.56 6.38
CA ALA A 98 6.54 -5.62 5.56
C ALA A 98 7.16 -6.74 6.41
N ALA A 99 7.76 -6.38 7.54
CA ALA A 99 8.26 -7.36 8.51
C ALA A 99 7.13 -8.19 9.14
N LEU A 100 5.96 -7.58 9.37
CA LEU A 100 4.80 -8.28 9.91
C LEU A 100 4.24 -9.27 8.89
N ASP A 101 4.13 -8.87 7.61
CA ASP A 101 3.65 -9.72 6.52
C ASP A 101 4.52 -10.97 6.35
N GLU A 102 5.85 -10.85 6.41
CA GLU A 102 6.75 -12.00 6.35
C GLU A 102 6.52 -12.96 7.52
N THR A 103 6.34 -12.44 8.75
CA THR A 103 6.02 -13.31 9.90
C THR A 103 4.66 -14.00 9.75
N LEU A 104 3.68 -13.32 9.16
CA LEU A 104 2.36 -13.86 8.90
C LEU A 104 2.42 -15.00 7.88
N GLU A 105 3.15 -14.81 6.78
CA GLU A 105 3.33 -15.83 5.74
C GLU A 105 4.03 -17.08 6.28
N GLN A 106 5.05 -16.91 7.13
CA GLN A 106 5.71 -18.02 7.82
C GLN A 106 4.74 -18.78 8.75
N GLN A 107 3.87 -18.06 9.48
CA GLN A 107 2.84 -18.68 10.31
C GLN A 107 1.84 -19.47 9.45
N ILE A 108 1.32 -18.89 8.35
CA ILE A 108 0.40 -19.57 7.43
C ILE A 108 1.05 -20.81 6.83
N ALA A 109 2.32 -20.72 6.41
CA ALA A 109 3.07 -21.85 5.87
C ALA A 109 3.23 -22.97 6.92
N SER A 110 3.54 -22.63 8.17
CA SER A 110 3.64 -23.61 9.26
C SER A 110 2.30 -24.31 9.53
N LEU A 111 1.18 -23.60 9.45
CA LEU A 111 -0.16 -24.16 9.61
C LEU A 111 -0.56 -25.07 8.44
N ARG A 112 -0.11 -24.76 7.22
CA ARG A 112 -0.33 -25.62 6.03
C ARG A 112 0.58 -26.84 6.00
N ALA A 113 1.80 -26.72 6.52
CA ALA A 113 2.80 -27.79 6.56
C ALA A 113 2.61 -28.73 7.75
N ALA A 114 2.02 -28.24 8.85
CA ALA A 114 1.53 -29.11 9.91
C ALA A 114 0.60 -30.16 9.28
N PRO A 115 0.76 -31.46 9.58
CA PRO A 115 -0.20 -32.45 9.17
C PRO A 115 -1.53 -31.98 9.73
N THR A 116 -2.42 -31.54 8.84
CA THR A 116 -3.82 -31.44 9.23
C THR A 116 -4.15 -32.84 9.73
N GLU A 117 -4.78 -32.96 10.89
CA GLU A 117 -5.40 -34.22 11.27
C GLU A 117 -6.62 -34.46 10.36
N THR A 118 -6.44 -34.35 9.04
CA THR A 118 -7.23 -34.97 7.99
C THR A 118 -6.95 -36.47 8.04
N GLY A 119 -7.27 -37.11 9.16
CA GLY A 119 -7.74 -38.48 9.07
C GLY A 119 -9.00 -38.43 8.19
N PRO A 120 -9.18 -39.37 7.24
CA PRO A 120 -10.42 -39.43 6.46
C PRO A 120 -11.59 -39.53 7.45
N SER A 121 -12.46 -38.53 7.45
CA SER A 121 -13.76 -38.72 8.08
C SER A 121 -14.56 -39.66 7.20
N THR A 122 -15.22 -40.65 7.78
CA THR A 122 -16.01 -41.64 7.04
C THR A 122 -17.33 -41.09 6.48
N ASP A 123 -17.58 -39.79 6.63
CA ASP A 123 -18.83 -39.16 6.23
C ASP A 123 -18.66 -38.46 4.87
N ALA A 124 -19.36 -38.97 3.85
CA ALA A 124 -19.44 -38.33 2.54
C ALA A 124 -20.50 -37.24 2.51
N CYS A 125 -20.27 -36.20 1.71
CA CYS A 125 -21.23 -35.12 1.49
C CYS A 125 -22.51 -35.64 0.83
N SER A 126 -23.67 -35.37 1.43
CA SER A 126 -24.99 -35.77 0.92
C SER A 126 -25.39 -35.14 -0.42
N HIS A 127 -24.73 -34.04 -0.83
CA HIS A 127 -25.03 -33.33 -2.06
C HIS A 127 -24.11 -33.70 -3.24
N CYS A 128 -22.81 -33.87 -3.00
CA CYS A 128 -21.83 -34.11 -4.07
C CYS A 128 -20.97 -35.37 -3.90
N GLY A 129 -21.07 -36.05 -2.75
CA GLY A 129 -20.40 -37.33 -2.51
C GLY A 129 -18.92 -37.24 -2.15
N THR A 130 -18.31 -36.06 -2.00
CA THR A 130 -16.93 -35.93 -1.53
C THR A 130 -16.82 -36.05 -0.01
N ASP A 131 -15.73 -36.64 0.46
CA ASP A 131 -15.48 -36.85 1.89
C ASP A 131 -15.24 -35.52 2.63
N TYR A 132 -15.80 -35.38 3.82
CA TYR A 132 -15.51 -34.21 4.65
C TYR A 132 -14.08 -34.30 5.22
N PRO A 133 -13.32 -33.18 5.23
CA PRO A 133 -12.16 -33.08 6.10
C PRO A 133 -12.59 -33.19 7.58
N ALA A 134 -11.69 -33.65 8.45
CA ALA A 134 -11.96 -33.72 9.88
C ALA A 134 -12.43 -32.35 10.41
N HIS A 135 -13.51 -32.34 11.19
CA HIS A 135 -14.14 -31.14 11.77
C HIS A 135 -14.67 -30.08 10.78
N ALA A 136 -14.83 -30.41 9.50
CA ALA A 136 -15.39 -29.46 8.54
C ALA A 136 -16.90 -29.21 8.76
N SER A 137 -17.29 -27.93 8.91
CA SER A 137 -18.70 -27.50 8.97
C SER A 137 -19.37 -27.45 7.59
N PHE A 138 -18.58 -27.35 6.51
CA PHE A 138 -19.06 -27.23 5.13
C PHE A 138 -18.19 -28.07 4.18
N CYS A 139 -18.78 -28.50 3.06
CA CYS A 139 -18.06 -29.23 2.03
C CYS A 139 -17.13 -28.27 1.25
N ALA A 140 -15.84 -28.60 1.14
CA ALA A 140 -14.86 -27.78 0.42
C ALA A 140 -15.07 -27.72 -1.10
N VAL A 141 -15.92 -28.59 -1.66
CA VAL A 141 -16.19 -28.67 -3.11
C VAL A 141 -17.50 -28.00 -3.49
N CYS A 142 -18.60 -28.31 -2.79
CA CYS A 142 -19.94 -27.80 -3.14
C CYS A 142 -20.54 -26.82 -2.11
N GLY A 143 -19.88 -26.59 -0.97
CA GLY A 143 -20.36 -25.67 0.08
C GLY A 143 -21.53 -26.18 0.93
N HIS A 144 -22.00 -27.42 0.73
CA HIS A 144 -23.11 -27.97 1.51
C HIS A 144 -22.73 -28.15 2.98
N ALA A 145 -23.58 -27.65 3.88
CA ALA A 145 -23.36 -27.73 5.32
C ALA A 145 -23.36 -29.20 5.79
N ARG A 146 -22.43 -29.54 6.69
CA ARG A 146 -22.38 -30.85 7.34
C ARG A 146 -23.44 -30.89 8.44
N ALA A 147 -24.36 -31.86 8.39
CA ALA A 147 -25.29 -32.11 9.48
C ALA A 147 -24.53 -32.86 10.59
N ILE A 148 -24.02 -32.11 11.57
CA ILE A 148 -23.37 -32.67 12.77
C ILE A 148 -24.48 -32.86 13.82
N SER A 149 -24.82 -34.12 14.16
CA SER A 149 -25.79 -34.46 15.22
C SER A 149 -25.10 -34.73 16.55
#